data_AF-A0A3N5WSU8-F1
#
_entry.id   AF-A0A3N5WSU8-F1
#
_cell.length_a   1.000
_cell.length_b   1.000
_cell.length_c   1.000
_cell.angle_alpha   90.00
_cell.angle_beta   90.00
_cell.angle_gamma   90.00
#
_symmetry.space_group_name_H-M   'P 1'
#
loop_
_entity.id
_entity.type
_entity.pdbx_description
1 polymer ?
#
loop_
_entity_poly.entity_id
_entity_poly.type
_entity_poly.pdbx_seq_one_letter_code
_entity_poly.pdbx_strand_id
1 'polypeptide(L)'
;MNSHPAWRPVRARWLLAVRAAWLAIGALAAGLFVAGIPAEYAQLQSGCPTSACASSGGIAPIELSLLEKLGLSPGFFAVYGIALEIAFALVFVVVAALIFWRKSSDRQALFVALALLLFGTATQPYALHALVAVRPALGLPVDMLHFLGSASFSLFLFIFPDGRFVPRWTRWVALVWIAWLFPRY
;
A
#
# COMPACT_ATOMS: atom_id res chain seq x y z
N MET A 1 38.73 -30.98 14.38
CA MET A 1 38.91 -29.53 14.23
C MET A 1 37.60 -28.98 13.65
N ASN A 2 36.60 -28.70 14.50
CA ASN A 2 35.25 -28.30 14.07
C ASN A 2 35.06 -26.81 14.37
N SER A 3 35.16 -25.98 13.35
CA SER A 3 34.84 -24.55 13.42
C SER A 3 33.33 -24.35 13.33
N HIS A 4 32.65 -24.31 14.48
CA HIS A 4 31.29 -23.78 14.57
C HIS A 4 31.33 -22.28 14.22
N PRO A 5 30.57 -21.79 13.23
CA PRO A 5 30.52 -20.36 12.94
C PRO A 5 29.79 -19.66 14.08
N ALA A 6 30.55 -18.91 14.90
CA ALA A 6 30.00 -18.01 15.90
C ALA A 6 29.16 -16.93 15.20
N TRP A 7 27.83 -17.05 15.27
CA TRP A 7 26.92 -16.01 14.86
C TRP A 7 27.18 -14.75 15.69
N ARG A 8 27.70 -13.68 15.07
CA ARG A 8 27.97 -12.41 15.77
C ARG A 8 26.65 -11.88 16.36
N PRO A 9 26.55 -11.61 17.67
CA PRO A 9 25.32 -11.13 18.33
C PRO A 9 24.75 -9.84 17.73
N VAL A 10 25.60 -9.04 17.05
CA VAL A 10 25.21 -7.84 16.29
C VAL A 10 24.24 -8.17 15.13
N ARG A 11 24.42 -9.30 14.43
CA ARG A 11 23.50 -9.71 13.35
C ARG A 11 22.11 -10.09 13.89
N ALA A 12 22.05 -10.69 15.07
CA ALA A 12 20.78 -11.05 15.70
C ALA A 12 20.00 -9.81 16.16
N ARG A 13 20.66 -8.86 16.83
CA ARG A 13 20.04 -7.58 17.25
C ARG A 13 19.56 -6.75 16.07
N TRP A 14 20.34 -6.69 14.99
CA TRP A 14 19.96 -6.01 13.76
C TRP A 14 18.70 -6.63 13.13
N LEU A 15 18.64 -7.96 13.01
CA LEU A 15 17.46 -8.65 12.46
C LEU A 15 16.19 -8.40 13.30
N LEU A 16 16.33 -8.36 14.62
CA LEU A 16 15.21 -8.00 15.51
C LEU A 16 14.72 -6.56 15.26
N ALA A 17 15.64 -5.60 15.11
CA ALA A 17 15.28 -4.21 14.80
C ALA A 17 14.55 -4.09 13.46
N VAL A 18 15.02 -4.77 12.42
CA VAL A 18 14.36 -4.79 11.10
C VAL A 18 12.96 -5.38 11.19
N ARG A 19 12.77 -6.46 11.95
CA ARG A 19 11.44 -7.08 12.15
C ARG A 19 10.51 -6.18 12.93
N ALA A 20 11.00 -5.53 13.99
CA ALA A 20 10.22 -4.59 14.77
C ALA A 20 9.78 -3.40 13.90
N ALA A 21 10.70 -2.84 13.10
CA ALA A 21 10.37 -1.78 12.15
C ALA A 21 9.35 -2.24 11.10
N TRP A 22 9.52 -3.45 10.54
CA TRP A 22 8.57 -4.04 9.59
C TRP A 22 7.16 -4.16 10.19
N LEU A 23 7.05 -4.69 11.42
CA LEU A 23 5.78 -4.83 12.13
C LEU A 23 5.16 -3.47 12.45
N ALA A 24 5.96 -2.49 12.89
CA ALA A 24 5.49 -1.16 13.19
C ALA A 24 4.95 -0.43 11.94
N ILE A 25 5.70 -0.48 10.84
CA ILE A 25 5.27 0.10 9.55
C ILE A 25 4.01 -0.60 9.05
N GLY A 26 3.98 -1.94 9.12
CA GLY A 26 2.82 -2.72 8.68
C GLY A 26 1.58 -2.46 9.52
N ALA A 27 1.72 -2.38 10.84
CA ALA A 27 0.62 -2.04 11.74
C ALA A 27 0.12 -0.61 11.52
N LEU A 28 1.03 0.35 11.27
CA LEU A 28 0.65 1.71 10.94
C LEU A 28 -0.15 1.76 9.63
N ALA A 29 0.36 1.13 8.56
CA ALA A 29 -0.30 1.12 7.25
C ALA A 29 -1.68 0.45 7.31
N ALA A 30 -1.77 -0.74 7.93
CA ALA A 30 -3.03 -1.45 8.10
C ALA A 30 -4.01 -0.68 9.01
N GLY A 31 -3.51 -0.06 10.08
CA GLY A 31 -4.33 0.76 10.98
C GLY A 31 -4.91 1.99 10.30
N LEU A 32 -4.10 2.68 9.49
CA LEU A 32 -4.56 3.83 8.69
C LEU A 32 -5.57 3.40 7.62
N PHE A 33 -5.36 2.25 6.97
CA PHE A 33 -6.31 1.66 6.03
C PHE A 33 -7.67 1.42 6.70
N VAL A 34 -7.68 0.69 7.82
CA VAL A 34 -8.93 0.39 8.55
C VAL A 34 -9.60 1.67 9.05
N ALA A 35 -8.83 2.65 9.53
CA ALA A 35 -9.36 3.93 9.98
C ALA A 35 -9.92 4.80 8.83
N GLY A 36 -9.47 4.58 7.59
CA GLY A 36 -9.93 5.30 6.41
C GLY A 36 -11.24 4.80 5.82
N ILE A 37 -11.57 3.52 6.03
CA ILE A 37 -12.80 2.90 5.49
C ILE A 37 -14.08 3.69 5.82
N PRO A 38 -14.32 4.16 7.07
CA PRO A 38 -15.51 4.95 7.38
C PRO A 38 -15.53 6.30 6.66
N ALA A 39 -14.37 6.93 6.47
CA ALA A 39 -14.25 8.21 5.77
C ALA A 39 -14.55 8.03 4.27
N GLU A 40 -14.03 6.97 3.66
CA GLU A 40 -14.33 6.61 2.28
C GLU A 40 -15.81 6.31 2.08
N TYR A 41 -16.41 5.51 2.96
CA TYR A 41 -17.84 5.23 2.91
C TYR A 41 -18.68 6.52 2.97
N ALA A 42 -18.35 7.43 3.90
CA ALA A 42 -19.03 8.71 4.03
C ALA A 42 -18.90 9.58 2.77
N GLN A 43 -17.72 9.60 2.13
CA GLN A 43 -17.50 10.34 0.89
C GLN A 43 -18.32 9.76 -0.27
N LEU A 44 -18.35 8.43 -0.42
CA LEU A 44 -19.14 7.76 -1.45
C LEU A 44 -20.64 7.99 -1.25
N GLN A 45 -21.12 8.12 0.00
CA GLN A 45 -22.52 8.46 0.28
C GLN A 45 -22.85 9.93 -0.02
N SER A 46 -21.89 10.85 0.10
CA SER A 46 -22.19 12.28 0.04
C SER A 46 -22.60 12.79 -1.35
N GLY A 47 -22.31 12.04 -2.42
CA GLY A 47 -22.64 12.38 -3.81
C GLY A 47 -21.90 13.63 -4.31
N CYS A 48 -21.36 13.60 -5.52
CA CYS A 48 -20.64 14.75 -6.05
C CYS A 48 -21.54 15.63 -6.93
N PRO A 49 -21.74 16.92 -6.61
CA PRO A 49 -22.50 17.82 -7.48
C PRO A 49 -21.78 18.13 -8.80
N THR A 50 -20.45 17.94 -8.87
CA THR A 50 -19.65 18.14 -10.08
C THR A 50 -18.68 16.98 -10.29
N SER A 51 -18.26 16.72 -11.54
CA SER A 51 -17.23 15.70 -11.82
C SER A 51 -15.86 16.06 -11.27
N ALA A 52 -15.62 17.34 -10.96
CA ALA A 52 -14.36 17.82 -10.41
C ALA A 52 -14.09 17.35 -8.98
N CYS A 53 -15.13 17.04 -8.19
CA CYS A 53 -14.96 16.49 -6.85
C CYS A 53 -14.90 14.95 -6.85
N ALA A 54 -15.19 14.28 -7.97
CA ALA A 54 -15.10 12.82 -8.09
C ALA A 54 -13.65 12.33 -8.04
N SER A 55 -12.69 13.15 -8.51
CA SER A 55 -11.25 12.91 -8.31
C SER A 55 -10.84 12.91 -6.84
N SER A 56 -11.70 13.44 -5.95
CA SER A 56 -11.54 13.45 -4.49
C SER A 56 -12.41 12.39 -3.80
N GLY A 57 -12.81 11.31 -4.50
CA GLY A 57 -13.43 10.13 -3.89
C GLY A 57 -14.95 10.11 -3.85
N GLY A 58 -15.62 11.14 -4.36
CA GLY A 58 -17.09 11.17 -4.48
C GLY A 58 -17.59 10.47 -5.75
N ILE A 59 -18.84 9.99 -5.74
CA ILE A 59 -19.48 9.40 -6.92
C ILE A 59 -19.93 10.52 -7.87
N ALA A 60 -19.47 10.50 -9.13
CA ALA A 60 -19.78 11.55 -10.11
C ALA A 60 -21.27 11.55 -10.52
N PRO A 61 -21.84 12.68 -10.96
CA PRO A 61 -23.23 12.76 -11.42
C PRO A 61 -23.57 11.76 -12.55
N ILE A 62 -22.62 11.54 -13.46
CA ILE A 62 -22.79 10.58 -14.57
C ILE A 62 -22.88 9.14 -14.07
N GLU A 63 -22.07 8.77 -13.07
CA GLU A 63 -22.09 7.43 -12.45
C GLU A 63 -23.39 7.20 -11.69
N LEU A 64 -23.85 8.21 -10.94
CA LEU A 64 -25.16 8.19 -10.27
C LEU A 64 -26.30 7.93 -11.26
N SER A 65 -26.31 8.63 -12.39
CA SER A 65 -27.33 8.44 -13.43
C SER A 65 -27.29 7.06 -14.10
N LEU A 66 -26.11 6.42 -14.17
CA LEU A 66 -25.94 5.06 -14.69
C LEU A 66 -26.38 4.01 -13.65
N LEU A 67 -26.03 4.22 -12.38
CA LEU A 67 -26.47 3.38 -11.26
C LEU A 67 -27.99 3.35 -11.17
N GLU A 68 -28.65 4.52 -11.28
CA GLU A 68 -30.12 4.62 -11.33
C GLU A 68 -30.71 3.84 -12.51
N LYS A 69 -30.12 3.97 -13.71
CA LYS A 69 -30.55 3.21 -14.90
C LYS A 69 -30.37 1.69 -14.75
N LEU A 70 -29.38 1.26 -13.97
CA LEU A 70 -29.11 -0.14 -13.66
C LEU A 70 -29.91 -0.64 -12.44
N GLY A 71 -30.69 0.23 -11.78
CA GLY A 71 -31.43 -0.10 -10.56
C GLY A 71 -30.56 -0.37 -9.34
N LEU A 72 -29.30 0.10 -9.36
CA LEU A 72 -28.32 -0.09 -8.29
C LEU A 72 -28.32 1.12 -7.35
N SER A 73 -28.32 0.88 -6.05
CA SER A 73 -28.21 1.96 -5.07
C SER A 73 -26.76 2.42 -4.91
N PRO A 74 -26.51 3.73 -4.69
CA PRO A 74 -25.17 4.25 -4.39
C PRO A 74 -24.54 3.59 -3.15
N GLY A 75 -25.37 3.22 -2.16
CA GLY A 75 -24.96 2.45 -0.98
C GLY A 75 -24.41 1.08 -1.33
N PHE A 76 -25.09 0.34 -2.20
CA PHE A 76 -24.59 -0.96 -2.66
C PHE A 76 -23.26 -0.84 -3.38
N PHE A 77 -23.12 0.15 -4.26
CA PHE A 77 -21.87 0.40 -4.98
C PHE A 77 -20.71 0.74 -4.03
N ALA A 78 -20.95 1.59 -3.03
CA ALA A 78 -19.96 1.95 -2.03
C ALA A 78 -19.47 0.74 -1.23
N VAL A 79 -20.42 -0.08 -0.73
CA VAL A 79 -20.08 -1.32 0.01
C VAL A 79 -19.32 -2.29 -0.88
N TYR A 80 -19.74 -2.46 -2.13
CA TYR A 80 -19.09 -3.34 -3.09
C TYR A 80 -17.65 -2.90 -3.39
N GLY A 81 -17.42 -1.62 -3.65
CA GLY A 81 -16.08 -1.06 -3.89
C GLY A 81 -15.15 -1.28 -2.70
N ILE A 82 -15.59 -0.89 -1.50
CA ILE A 82 -14.83 -1.10 -0.25
C ILE A 82 -14.55 -2.59 -0.02
N ALA A 83 -15.52 -3.46 -0.28
CA ALA A 83 -15.33 -4.91 -0.12
C ALA A 83 -14.25 -5.45 -1.08
N LEU A 84 -14.19 -4.96 -2.32
CA LEU A 84 -13.12 -5.30 -3.25
C LEU A 84 -11.76 -4.76 -2.79
N GLU A 85 -11.69 -3.54 -2.25
CA GLU A 85 -10.46 -2.99 -1.68
C GLU A 85 -9.97 -3.82 -0.49
N ILE A 86 -10.87 -4.20 0.42
CA ILE A 86 -10.54 -5.07 1.55
C ILE A 86 -10.06 -6.44 1.05
N ALA A 87 -10.76 -7.06 0.10
CA ALA A 87 -10.35 -8.34 -0.46
C ALA A 87 -8.96 -8.28 -1.11
N PHE A 88 -8.70 -7.22 -1.89
CA PHE A 88 -7.40 -6.95 -2.48
C PHE A 88 -6.32 -6.79 -1.40
N ALA A 89 -6.53 -5.91 -0.42
CA ALA A 89 -5.60 -5.68 0.68
C ALA A 89 -5.30 -6.98 1.45
N LEU A 90 -6.33 -7.79 1.74
CA LEU A 90 -6.18 -9.07 2.43
C LEU A 90 -5.29 -10.04 1.66
N VAL A 91 -5.44 -10.17 0.34
CA VAL A 91 -4.57 -11.02 -0.49
C VAL A 91 -3.10 -10.59 -0.33
N PHE A 92 -2.83 -9.30 -0.45
CA PHE A 92 -1.47 -8.76 -0.34
C PHE A 92 -0.88 -8.94 1.07
N VAL A 93 -1.68 -8.67 2.10
CA VAL A 93 -1.29 -8.85 3.51
C VAL A 93 -1.00 -10.32 3.80
N VAL A 94 -1.83 -11.25 3.34
CA VAL A 94 -1.63 -12.69 3.54
C VAL A 94 -0.33 -13.14 2.86
N VAL A 95 -0.10 -12.74 1.60
CA VAL A 95 1.15 -13.08 0.89
C VAL A 95 2.37 -12.49 1.60
N ALA A 96 2.30 -11.21 2.01
CA ALA A 96 3.37 -10.56 2.75
C ALA A 96 3.68 -11.27 4.08
N ALA A 97 2.64 -11.65 4.84
CA ALA A 97 2.77 -12.37 6.10
C ALA A 97 3.37 -13.76 5.90
N LEU A 98 2.97 -14.49 4.85
CA LEU A 98 3.54 -15.80 4.51
C LEU A 98 5.02 -15.70 4.14
N ILE A 99 5.43 -14.69 3.36
CA ILE A 99 6.84 -14.46 3.02
C ILE A 99 7.64 -14.11 4.27
N PHE A 100 7.11 -13.20 5.10
CA PHE A 100 7.73 -12.83 6.37
C PHE A 100 7.92 -14.06 7.25
N TRP A 101 6.89 -14.88 7.43
CA TRP A 101 6.96 -16.06 8.30
C TRP A 101 7.97 -17.10 7.79
N ARG A 102 7.99 -17.39 6.48
CA ARG A 102 8.88 -18.41 5.90
C ARG A 102 10.34 -17.96 5.75
N LYS A 103 10.58 -16.66 5.53
CA LYS A 103 11.90 -16.13 5.12
C LYS A 103 12.32 -14.88 5.92
N SER A 104 11.92 -14.77 7.19
CA SER A 104 12.24 -13.63 8.08
C SER A 104 13.72 -13.33 8.34
N SER A 105 14.66 -14.17 7.87
CA SER A 105 16.11 -13.93 7.94
C SER A 105 16.70 -13.41 6.63
N ASP A 106 15.94 -13.44 5.54
CA ASP A 106 16.36 -13.00 4.21
C ASP A 106 15.93 -11.56 3.98
N ARG A 107 16.91 -10.68 3.71
CA ARG A 107 16.66 -9.25 3.51
C ARG A 107 15.81 -8.98 2.26
N GLN A 108 16.00 -9.75 1.20
CA GLN A 108 15.23 -9.58 -0.02
C GLN A 108 13.78 -10.01 0.20
N ALA A 109 13.55 -11.12 0.91
CA ALA A 109 12.21 -11.57 1.25
C ALA A 109 11.46 -10.55 2.13
N LEU A 110 12.13 -9.97 3.14
CA LEU A 110 11.55 -8.92 3.98
C LEU A 110 11.21 -7.65 3.19
N PHE A 111 12.04 -7.27 2.22
CA PHE A 111 11.77 -6.15 1.31
C PHE A 111 10.52 -6.43 0.47
N VAL A 112 10.44 -7.60 -0.17
CA VAL A 112 9.27 -7.99 -0.98
C VAL A 112 8.00 -8.04 -0.13
N ALA A 113 8.07 -8.62 1.06
CA ALA A 113 6.95 -8.66 1.99
C ALA A 113 6.47 -7.26 2.37
N LEU A 114 7.40 -6.33 2.65
CA LEU A 114 7.05 -4.94 2.97
C LEU A 114 6.44 -4.22 1.76
N ALA A 115 7.00 -4.41 0.57
CA ALA A 115 6.51 -3.80 -0.66
C ALA A 115 5.07 -4.23 -0.99
N LEU A 116 4.78 -5.53 -0.87
CA LEU A 116 3.44 -6.07 -1.06
C LEU A 116 2.47 -5.54 -0.02
N LEU A 117 2.87 -5.52 1.26
CA LEU A 117 2.03 -5.01 2.33
C LEU A 117 1.67 -3.54 2.11
N LEU A 118 2.67 -2.68 1.90
CA LEU A 118 2.46 -1.25 1.68
C LEU A 118 1.64 -0.97 0.42
N PHE A 119 1.89 -1.70 -0.66
CA PHE A 119 1.11 -1.55 -1.88
C PHE A 119 -0.37 -1.91 -1.66
N GLY A 120 -0.62 -3.03 -0.99
CA GLY A 120 -1.96 -3.53 -0.71
C GLY A 120 -2.75 -2.71 0.31
N THR A 121 -2.09 -2.04 1.26
CA THR A 121 -2.79 -1.31 2.33
C THR A 121 -2.68 0.20 2.25
N ALA A 122 -1.69 0.76 1.55
CA ALA A 122 -1.42 2.20 1.58
C ALA A 122 -1.31 2.87 0.19
N THR A 123 -1.04 2.10 -0.88
CA THR A 123 -0.92 2.66 -2.22
C THR A 123 -2.19 2.49 -3.05
N GLN A 124 -2.68 1.26 -3.18
CA GLN A 124 -3.84 0.98 -4.02
C GLN A 124 -5.17 1.45 -3.43
N PRO A 125 -5.45 1.21 -2.12
CA PRO A 125 -6.78 1.53 -1.59
C PRO A 125 -7.04 3.03 -1.46
N TYR A 126 -8.28 3.44 -1.71
CA TYR A 126 -8.68 4.84 -1.62
C TYR A 126 -8.84 5.32 -0.16
N ALA A 127 -9.10 4.41 0.77
CA ALA A 127 -9.32 4.68 2.20
C ALA A 127 -8.35 5.68 2.84
N LEU A 128 -7.05 5.64 2.52
CA LEU A 128 -6.06 6.56 3.10
C LEU A 128 -6.24 8.00 2.60
N HIS A 129 -6.58 8.18 1.33
CA HIS A 129 -6.88 9.49 0.76
C HIS A 129 -8.13 10.09 1.40
N ALA A 130 -9.17 9.26 1.57
CA ALA A 130 -10.38 9.65 2.28
C ALA A 130 -10.09 10.06 3.73
N LEU A 131 -9.17 9.36 4.40
CA LEU A 131 -8.74 9.68 5.76
C LEU A 131 -8.03 11.05 5.84
N VAL A 132 -7.18 11.38 4.86
CA VAL A 132 -6.48 12.69 4.81
C VAL A 132 -7.46 13.83 4.59
N ALA A 133 -8.50 13.63 3.79
CA ALA A 133 -9.53 14.64 3.57
C ALA A 133 -10.26 15.03 4.87
N VAL A 134 -10.46 14.08 5.79
CA VAL A 134 -11.05 14.33 7.11
C VAL A 134 -10.02 14.76 8.14
N ARG A 135 -8.78 14.24 8.04
CA ARG A 135 -7.67 14.55 8.96
C ARG A 135 -6.40 14.97 8.21
N PRO A 136 -6.30 16.24 7.79
CA PRO A 136 -5.15 16.74 7.02
C PRO A 136 -3.80 16.60 7.74
N ALA A 137 -3.80 16.55 9.08
CA ALA A 137 -2.59 16.29 9.87
C ALA A 137 -1.92 14.93 9.57
N LEU A 138 -2.66 13.98 9.00
CA LEU A 138 -2.14 12.69 8.54
C LEU A 138 -1.65 12.72 7.08
N GLY A 139 -1.71 13.86 6.39
CA GLY A 139 -1.26 13.97 4.99
C GLY A 139 0.17 13.49 4.80
N LEU A 140 1.12 14.07 5.55
CA LEU A 140 2.53 13.68 5.45
C LEU A 140 2.78 12.17 5.67
N PRO A 141 2.31 11.52 6.75
CA PRO A 141 2.54 10.08 6.93
C PRO A 141 1.83 9.23 5.87
N VAL A 142 0.65 9.62 5.38
CA VAL A 142 -0.03 8.91 4.29
C VAL A 142 0.74 9.03 2.99
N ASP A 143 1.18 10.23 2.61
CA ASP A 143 1.97 10.46 1.39
C ASP A 143 3.29 9.70 1.42
N MET A 144 3.95 9.67 2.59
CA MET A 144 5.16 8.87 2.81
C MET A 144 4.92 7.37 2.59
N LEU A 145 3.84 6.83 3.15
CA LEU A 145 3.50 5.41 2.98
C LEU A 145 3.10 5.10 1.54
N HIS A 146 2.34 5.99 0.90
CA HIS A 146 1.94 5.86 -0.50
C HIS A 146 3.16 5.86 -1.43
N PHE A 147 4.08 6.81 -1.25
CA PHE A 147 5.35 6.87 -1.97
C PHE A 147 6.20 5.62 -1.72
N LEU A 148 6.39 5.22 -0.46
CA LEU A 148 7.20 4.08 -0.11
C LEU A 148 6.62 2.78 -0.69
N GLY A 149 5.30 2.59 -0.64
CA GLY A 149 4.61 1.47 -1.26
C GLY A 149 4.77 1.45 -2.79
N SER A 150 4.53 2.59 -3.45
CA SER A 150 4.67 2.73 -4.90
C SER A 150 6.09 2.46 -5.37
N ALA A 151 7.08 3.07 -4.72
CA ALA A 151 8.49 2.92 -5.07
C ALA A 151 8.99 1.50 -4.79
N SER A 152 8.68 0.95 -3.61
CA SER A 152 9.13 -0.40 -3.24
C SER A 152 8.46 -1.49 -4.09
N PHE A 153 7.18 -1.36 -4.41
CA PHE A 153 6.48 -2.29 -5.30
C PHE A 153 7.03 -2.24 -6.73
N SER A 154 7.27 -1.03 -7.26
CA SER A 154 7.91 -0.86 -8.57
C SER A 154 9.30 -1.51 -8.59
N LEU A 155 10.12 -1.25 -7.57
CA LEU A 155 11.44 -1.87 -7.42
C LEU A 155 11.34 -3.40 -7.33
N PHE A 156 10.39 -3.93 -6.57
CA PHE A 156 10.12 -5.35 -6.51
C PHE A 156 9.88 -5.94 -7.91
N LEU A 157 9.02 -5.33 -8.73
CA LEU A 157 8.74 -5.81 -10.08
C LEU A 157 9.98 -5.80 -10.99
N PHE A 158 10.86 -4.81 -10.86
CA PHE A 158 12.10 -4.73 -11.66
C PHE A 158 13.19 -5.73 -11.23
N ILE A 159 13.14 -6.19 -9.98
CA ILE A 159 14.23 -6.93 -9.32
C ILE A 159 13.87 -8.41 -9.15
N PHE A 160 12.57 -8.75 -9.13
CA PHE A 160 12.08 -10.11 -8.99
C PHE A 160 12.33 -10.96 -10.25
N PRO A 161 12.66 -12.27 -10.10
CA PRO A 161 12.92 -13.00 -8.86
C PRO A 161 14.36 -12.89 -8.33
N ASP A 162 15.33 -12.57 -9.19
CA ASP A 162 16.76 -12.80 -8.90
C ASP A 162 17.45 -11.76 -8.02
N GLY A 163 16.75 -10.70 -7.60
CA GLY A 163 17.37 -9.63 -6.81
C GLY A 163 18.19 -8.66 -7.65
N ARG A 164 18.08 -8.72 -8.99
CA ARG A 164 18.98 -8.03 -9.91
C ARG A 164 18.19 -7.42 -11.05
N PHE A 165 18.54 -6.16 -11.37
CA PHE A 165 18.06 -5.51 -12.60
C PHE A 165 18.70 -6.16 -13.83
N VAL A 166 17.89 -6.86 -14.61
CA VAL A 166 18.27 -7.47 -15.88
C VAL A 166 17.20 -7.11 -16.91
N PRO A 167 17.54 -6.38 -17.99
CA PRO A 167 18.86 -5.81 -18.31
C PRO A 167 19.27 -4.64 -17.40
N ARG A 168 20.57 -4.35 -17.24
CA ARG A 168 21.08 -3.33 -16.29
C ARG A 168 20.58 -1.90 -16.52
N TRP A 169 20.15 -1.56 -17.74
CA TRP A 169 19.63 -0.21 -18.06
C TRP A 169 18.27 0.07 -17.42
N THR A 170 17.51 -0.96 -17.03
CA THR A 170 16.23 -0.82 -16.30
C THR A 170 16.39 -0.10 -14.97
N ARG A 171 17.61 -0.03 -14.42
CA ARG A 171 17.94 0.80 -13.26
C ARG A 171 17.63 2.27 -13.50
N TRP A 172 17.95 2.79 -14.68
CA TRP A 172 17.68 4.19 -15.02
C TRP A 172 16.20 4.45 -15.16
N VAL A 173 15.46 3.50 -15.75
CA VAL A 173 13.99 3.57 -15.80
C VAL A 173 13.41 3.59 -14.40
N ALA A 174 13.86 2.70 -13.51
CA ALA A 174 13.40 2.67 -12.13
C ALA A 174 13.73 3.98 -11.38
N LEU A 175 14.92 4.55 -11.59
CA LEU A 175 15.30 5.83 -11.00
C LEU A 175 14.43 6.98 -11.49
N VAL A 176 14.22 7.09 -12.81
CA VAL A 176 13.33 8.11 -13.40
C VAL A 176 11.90 7.94 -12.90
N TRP A 177 11.42 6.70 -12.81
CA TRP A 177 10.10 6.37 -12.30
C TRP A 177 9.93 6.77 -10.83
N ILE A 178 10.89 6.44 -9.97
CA ILE A 178 10.88 6.83 -8.55
C ILE A 178 10.97 8.35 -8.40
N ALA A 179 11.80 9.02 -9.21
CA ALA A 179 11.88 10.48 -9.21
C ALA A 179 10.55 11.12 -9.64
N TRP A 180 9.84 10.49 -10.58
CA TRP A 180 8.51 10.93 -11.01
C TRP A 180 7.44 10.71 -9.94
N LEU A 181 7.55 9.62 -9.15
CA LEU A 181 6.70 9.30 -8.01
C LEU A 181 6.94 10.21 -6.80
N PHE A 182 8.05 10.94 -6.76
CA PHE A 182 8.39 11.77 -5.61
C PHE A 182 7.27 12.78 -5.33
N PRO A 183 6.73 12.85 -4.10
CA PRO A 183 5.61 13.73 -3.84
C PRO A 183 6.05 15.18 -4.05
N ARG A 184 5.24 15.90 -4.83
CA ARG A 184 5.47 17.32 -5.12
C ARG A 184 4.72 18.12 -4.06
N TYR A 185 5.38 18.39 -2.94
CA TYR A 185 4.87 19.27 -1.90
C TYR A 185 4.89 20.73 -2.35
#